data_AF-A0A938TZL4-F1
#
_entry.id   AF-A0A938TZL4-F1
#
_cell.length_a   1.000
_cell.length_b   1.000
_cell.length_c   1.000
_cell.angle_alpha   90.00
_cell.angle_beta   90.00
_cell.angle_gamma   90.00
#
_symmetry.space_group_name_H-M   'P 1'
#
loop_
_entity.id
_entity.type
_entity.pdbx_description
1 polymer ?
#
loop_
_entity_poly.entity_id
_entity_poly.type
_entity_poly.pdbx_seq_one_letter_code
_entity_poly.pdbx_strand_id
1 'polypeptide(L)' 'MDILKLTPMTNCKACGYGTCMAYAAALREGEISLNDCPPLWESFGWRALDAE' A
#
# COMPACT_ATOMS: atom_id res chain seq x y z
N MET A 1 12.27 -9.24 0.41
CA MET A 1 11.90 -8.56 1.67
C MET A 1 11.75 -7.04 1.47
N ASP A 2 12.29 -6.48 0.39
CA ASP A 2 12.43 -5.02 0.24
C ASP A 2 11.10 -4.31 -0.02
N ILE A 3 10.17 -4.94 -0.74
CA ILE A 3 8.82 -4.39 -0.97
C ILE A 3 8.07 -4.16 0.36
N LEU A 4 8.23 -5.06 1.34
CA LEU A 4 7.59 -4.89 2.65
C LEU A 4 8.04 -3.60 3.35
N LYS A 5 9.31 -3.22 3.22
CA LYS A 5 9.85 -1.98 3.81
C LYS A 5 9.30 -0.72 3.15
N LEU A 6 8.77 -0.84 1.94
CA LEU A 6 8.10 0.25 1.23
C LEU A 6 6.62 0.38 1.60
N THR A 7 6.07 -0.58 2.34
CA THR A 7 4.69 -0.49 2.85
C THR A 7 4.62 0.38 4.10
N PRO A 8 3.44 0.89 4.47
CA PRO A 8 3.25 1.66 5.71
C PRO A 8 3.43 0.84 7.00
N MET A 9 3.52 -0.48 6.91
CA MET A 9 3.66 -1.42 8.04
C MET A 9 2.60 -1.29 9.15
N THR A 10 1.43 -0.71 8.86
CA THR A 10 0.34 -0.52 9.84
C THR A 10 -0.55 -1.74 10.02
N ASN A 11 -0.52 -2.70 9.07
CA ASN A 11 -1.45 -3.83 9.00
C ASN A 11 -2.94 -3.43 9.09
N CYS A 12 -3.29 -2.24 8.59
CA CYS A 12 -4.64 -1.66 8.72
C CYS A 12 -5.74 -2.41 7.94
N LYS A 13 -5.37 -3.26 6.98
CA LYS A 13 -6.28 -4.03 6.11
C LYS A 13 -7.14 -3.20 5.15
N ALA A 14 -6.83 -1.90 4.96
CA ALA A 14 -7.55 -1.04 4.03
C ALA A 14 -7.47 -1.49 2.56
N CYS A 15 -6.44 -2.27 2.21
CA CYS A 15 -6.28 -2.92 0.89
C CYS A 15 -6.94 -4.31 0.78
N GLY A 16 -7.66 -4.77 1.81
CA GLY A 16 -8.28 -6.10 1.85
C GLY A 16 -7.34 -7.25 2.27
N TYR A 17 -6.02 -7.02 2.38
CA TYR A 17 -5.08 -8.03 2.87
C TYR A 17 -4.94 -8.02 4.39
N GLY A 18 -4.79 -9.20 4.99
CA GLY A 18 -4.72 -9.36 6.45
C GLY A 18 -3.47 -8.76 7.11
N THR A 19 -2.37 -8.61 6.34
CA THR A 19 -1.12 -7.97 6.79
C THR A 19 -0.45 -7.23 5.62
N CYS A 20 0.42 -6.27 5.94
CA CYS A 20 1.28 -5.60 4.95
C CYS A 20 2.23 -6.59 4.26
N MET A 21 2.63 -7.67 4.92
CA MET A 21 3.44 -8.73 4.32
C MET A 21 2.66 -9.50 3.25
N ALA A 22 1.38 -9.79 3.47
CA ALA A 22 0.53 -10.45 2.47
C ALA A 22 0.32 -9.55 1.25
N TYR A 23 0.03 -8.27 1.46
CA TYR A 23 -0.05 -7.27 0.39
C TYR A 23 1.28 -7.18 -0.39
N ALA A 24 2.42 -7.05 0.30
CA ALA A 24 3.74 -6.99 -0.33
C ALA A 24 4.10 -8.26 -1.12
N ALA A 25 3.56 -9.42 -0.71
CA ALA A 25 3.72 -10.66 -1.45
C ALA A 25 2.91 -10.64 -2.76
N ALA A 26 1.62 -10.32 -2.70
CA ALA A 26 0.77 -10.22 -3.89
C ALA A 26 1.28 -9.17 -4.89
N LEU A 27 1.77 -8.02 -4.38
CA LEU A 27 2.37 -6.99 -5.22
C LEU A 27 3.64 -7.47 -5.93
N ARG A 28 4.48 -8.28 -5.26
CA ARG A 28 5.68 -8.86 -5.88
C ARG A 28 5.33 -9.83 -7.01
N GLU A 29 4.26 -10.61 -6.84
CA GLU A 29 3.78 -11.55 -7.86
C GLU A 29 3.04 -10.84 -9.01
N GLY A 30 2.76 -9.54 -8.87
CA GLY A 30 2.06 -8.75 -9.90
C GLY A 30 0.54 -8.95 -9.91
N GLU A 31 -0.03 -9.51 -8.84
CA GLU A 31 -1.48 -9.75 -8.72
C GLU A 31 -2.27 -8.45 -8.46
N ILE A 32 -1.61 -7.44 -7.90
CA ILE A 32 -2.18 -6.16 -7.48
C ILE A 32 -1.25 -5.00 -7.83
N SER A 33 -1.76 -3.78 -7.73
CA SER A 33 -1.03 -2.54 -7.97
C SER A 33 -0.67 -1.83 -6.66
N LEU A 34 0.36 -0.98 -6.69
CA LEU A 34 0.69 -0.09 -5.56
C LEU A 34 -0.51 0.79 -5.15
N ASN A 35 -1.39 1.14 -6.10
CA ASN A 35 -2.59 1.96 -5.90
C ASN A 35 -3.64 1.31 -5.00
N ASP A 36 -3.55 0.00 -4.77
CA ASP A 36 -4.54 -0.76 -4.02
C ASP A 36 -4.37 -0.64 -2.50
N CYS A 37 -3.36 0.09 -2.02
CA CYS A 37 -3.18 0.41 -0.59
C CYS A 37 -3.44 1.90 -0.31
N PRO A 38 -4.66 2.28 0.12
CA PRO A 38 -4.98 3.68 0.43
C PRO A 38 -4.03 4.38 1.42
N PRO A 39 -3.48 3.72 2.45
CA PRO A 39 -2.52 4.37 3.35
C PRO A 39 -1.14 4.62 2.73
N LEU A 40 -0.76 3.90 1.65
CA LEU A 40 0.37 4.38 0.83
C LEU A 40 0.00 5.77 0.35
N TRP A 41 -1.19 5.89 -0.28
CA TRP A 41 -1.96 7.07 -0.78
C TRP A 41 -1.81 8.39 -0.02
N GLU A 42 -1.94 8.24 1.29
CA GLU A 42 -2.34 9.33 2.17
C GLU A 42 -1.17 9.79 3.04
N SER A 43 -0.22 8.90 3.31
CA SER A 43 0.92 9.17 4.22
C SER A 43 1.93 10.18 3.67
N PHE A 44 1.95 10.42 2.37
CA PHE A 44 2.90 11.31 1.71
C PHE A 44 2.26 12.62 1.19
N GLY A 45 1.02 12.94 1.58
CA GLY A 45 0.41 14.23 1.25
C GLY A 45 0.07 14.44 -0.24
N TRP A 46 0.12 13.40 -1.08
CA TRP A 46 -0.22 13.51 -2.50
C TRP A 46 -1.67 13.88 -2.74
N ARG A 47 -2.57 13.47 -1.83
CA ARG A 47 -4.00 13.76 -1.91
C ARG A 47 -4.34 15.26 -1.80
N ALA A 48 -3.36 16.13 -1.54
CA ALA A 48 -3.52 17.58 -1.51
C ALA A 48 -3.08 18.31 -2.80
N LEU A 49 -2.47 17.63 -3.78
CA LEU A 49 -1.94 18.28 -5.00
C LEU A 49 -2.81 18.12 -6.25
N ASP A 50 -3.79 17.20 -6.23
CA ASP A 50 -4.69 16.92 -7.37
C ASP A 50 -6.16 17.27 -7.10
N ALA A 51 -6.45 18.01 -6.02
CA ALA A 51 -7.79 18.52 -5.74
C ALA A 51 -7.93 19.94 -6.34
N GLU A 52 -8.29 20.00 -7.63
CA GLU A 52 -8.91 21.18 -8.25
C GLU A 52 -10.30 21.46 -7.66
#